data_AF-A0A926AAN5-F1
#
_entry.id   AF-A0A926AAN5-F1
#
_cell.length_a   1.000
_cell.length_b   1.000
_cell.length_c   1.000
_cell.angle_alpha   90.00
_cell.angle_beta   90.00
_cell.angle_gamma   90.00
#
_symmetry.space_group_name_H-M   'P 1'
#
loop_
_entity.id
_entity.type
_entity.pdbx_description
1 polymer ?
#
loop_
_entity_poly.entity_id
_entity_poly.type
_entity_poly.pdbx_seq_one_letter_code
_entity_poly.pdbx_strand_id
1 'polypeptide(L)'
;MSASLAALFVAGYHFGKISILEVIVVVAIFLWVLIGVALGIPRSYRARLLPYFERSPGSCDTADKGKSLLENSRKLDELALAFNVKPLSGFASGDDLIAGEKLVWFDPQPALATAEKLLQSEAAKDFAPELIADLASLRNALQAAAASQIRFCLLLREGSAMSGAEMEQRKGSFS
;
A
#
# COMPACT_ATOMS: atom_id res chain seq x y z
N MET A 1 5.31 -7.92 -29.50
CA MET A 1 6.75 -7.56 -29.54
C MET A 1 7.70 -8.70 -29.15
N SER A 2 7.23 -9.89 -28.76
CA SER A 2 8.08 -11.04 -28.36
C SER A 2 8.63 -11.88 -29.53
N ALA A 3 8.02 -11.85 -30.71
CA ALA A 3 8.43 -12.67 -31.85
C ALA A 3 9.70 -12.16 -32.57
N SER A 4 9.98 -10.85 -32.53
CA SER A 4 11.12 -10.26 -33.25
C SER A 4 12.47 -10.56 -32.61
N LEU A 5 12.53 -10.78 -31.30
CA LEU A 5 13.79 -11.07 -30.59
C LEU A 5 14.25 -12.53 -30.78
N ALA A 6 13.31 -13.47 -30.82
CA ALA A 6 13.60 -14.87 -31.10
C ALA A 6 14.12 -15.08 -32.55
N ALA A 7 13.56 -14.35 -33.52
CA ALA A 7 13.97 -14.42 -34.92
C ALA A 7 15.39 -13.87 -35.16
N LEU A 8 15.79 -12.82 -34.45
CA LEU A 8 17.16 -12.26 -34.50
C LEU A 8 18.21 -13.21 -33.93
N PHE A 9 17.86 -13.99 -32.90
CA PHE A 9 18.76 -14.96 -32.29
C PHE A 9 19.03 -16.18 -33.20
N VAL A 10 17.99 -16.68 -33.87
CA VAL A 10 18.13 -17.82 -34.81
C VAL A 10 18.89 -17.41 -36.07
N ALA A 11 18.68 -16.18 -36.57
CA ALA A 11 19.42 -15.66 -37.72
C ALA A 11 20.92 -15.44 -37.43
N GLY A 12 21.28 -14.98 -36.22
CA GLY A 12 22.68 -14.77 -35.83
C GLY A 12 23.47 -16.07 -35.59
N TYR A 13 22.80 -17.14 -35.15
CA TYR A 13 23.42 -18.46 -34.93
C TYR A 13 23.85 -19.12 -36.25
N HIS A 14 23.10 -18.91 -37.34
CA HIS A 14 23.45 -19.43 -38.66
C HIS A 14 24.55 -18.65 -39.39
N PHE A 15 24.87 -17.42 -38.97
CA PHE A 15 25.88 -16.56 -39.59
C PHE A 15 27.26 -16.56 -38.89
N GLY A 16 27.51 -17.48 -37.96
CA GLY A 16 28.86 -17.81 -37.47
C GLY A 16 29.58 -16.72 -36.66
N LYS A 17 28.87 -15.71 -36.14
CA LYS A 17 29.46 -14.59 -35.40
C LYS A 17 29.05 -14.47 -33.94
N ILE A 18 28.09 -15.26 -33.47
CA ILE A 18 27.68 -15.24 -32.06
C ILE A 18 28.36 -16.41 -31.36
N SER A 19 29.23 -16.07 -30.41
CA SER A 19 29.89 -17.07 -29.58
C SER A 19 28.89 -17.67 -28.59
N ILE A 20 29.05 -18.95 -28.25
CA ILE A 20 28.21 -19.64 -27.25
C ILE A 20 28.22 -18.87 -25.91
N LEU A 21 29.33 -18.18 -25.60
CA LEU A 21 29.48 -17.35 -24.42
C LEU A 21 28.47 -16.18 -24.39
N GLU A 22 28.26 -15.48 -25.51
CA GLU A 22 27.31 -14.37 -25.61
C GLU A 22 25.87 -14.82 -25.39
N VAL A 23 25.51 -15.99 -25.93
CA VAL A 23 24.19 -16.60 -25.71
C VAL A 23 23.97 -16.89 -24.23
N ILE A 24 24.97 -17.48 -23.55
CA ILE A 24 24.89 -17.80 -22.11
C ILE A 24 24.72 -16.52 -21.29
N VAL A 25 25.46 -15.45 -21.60
CA VAL A 25 25.37 -14.18 -20.88
C VAL A 25 23.99 -13.55 -21.03
N VAL A 26 23.43 -13.51 -22.24
CA VAL A 26 22.08 -12.95 -22.48
C VAL A 26 21.02 -13.75 -21.74
N VAL A 27 21.10 -15.09 -21.78
CA VAL A 27 20.16 -15.97 -21.06
C VAL A 27 20.29 -15.77 -19.55
N ALA A 28 21.51 -15.65 -19.02
CA ALA A 28 21.74 -15.43 -17.59
C ALA A 28 21.17 -14.08 -17.12
N ILE A 29 21.36 -13.00 -17.88
CA ILE A 29 20.78 -11.69 -17.58
C ILE A 29 19.25 -11.77 -17.63
N PHE A 30 18.69 -12.42 -18.65
CA PHE A 30 17.25 -12.57 -18.79
C PHE A 30 16.63 -13.37 -17.62
N LEU A 31 17.27 -14.48 -17.22
CA LEU A 31 16.84 -15.25 -16.05
C LEU A 31 16.97 -14.46 -14.75
N TRP A 32 18.04 -13.68 -14.59
CA TRP A 32 18.23 -12.82 -13.42
C TRP A 32 17.13 -11.76 -13.32
N VAL A 33 16.77 -11.11 -14.44
CA VAL A 33 15.63 -10.17 -14.50
C VAL A 33 14.32 -10.88 -14.19
N LEU A 34 14.07 -12.05 -14.77
CA LEU A 34 12.85 -12.83 -14.51
C LEU A 34 12.73 -13.23 -13.04
N ILE A 35 13.83 -13.67 -12.42
CA ILE A 35 13.86 -13.98 -10.98
C ILE A 35 13.59 -12.72 -10.16
N GLY A 36 14.21 -11.59 -10.51
CA GLY A 36 13.95 -10.30 -9.86
C GLY A 36 12.48 -9.90 -9.93
N VAL A 37 11.85 -10.03 -11.09
CA VAL A 37 10.41 -9.78 -11.28
C VAL A 37 9.58 -10.77 -10.48
N ALA A 38 9.84 -12.07 -10.59
CA ALA A 38 9.10 -13.12 -9.90
C ALA A 38 9.16 -12.98 -8.37
N LEU A 39 10.31 -12.62 -7.82
CA LEU A 39 10.48 -12.32 -6.39
C LEU A 39 9.84 -10.98 -5.98
N GLY A 40 9.66 -10.05 -6.92
CA GLY A 40 8.98 -8.77 -6.71
C GLY A 40 7.45 -8.87 -6.68
N ILE A 41 6.86 -9.77 -7.46
CA ILE A 41 5.41 -9.99 -7.57
C ILE A 41 4.71 -10.15 -6.20
N PRO A 42 5.16 -11.04 -5.27
CA PRO A 42 4.44 -11.23 -4.01
C PRO A 42 4.48 -10.02 -3.06
N ARG A 43 5.34 -9.02 -3.29
CA ARG A 43 5.31 -7.75 -2.54
C ARG A 43 4.25 -6.78 -3.08
N SER A 44 4.01 -6.78 -4.39
CA SER A 44 3.05 -5.87 -5.02
C SER A 44 1.59 -6.26 -4.77
N TYR A 45 1.26 -7.53 -4.54
CA TYR A 45 -0.12 -8.01 -4.35
C TYR A 45 -0.62 -8.05 -2.90
N ARG A 46 0.11 -7.43 -1.95
CA ARG A 46 -0.34 -7.45 -0.56
C ARG A 46 -1.34 -6.34 -0.30
N ALA A 47 -2.53 -6.73 0.16
CA ALA A 47 -3.54 -5.82 0.65
C ALA A 47 -2.97 -4.99 1.82
N ARG A 48 -3.33 -3.71 1.87
CA ARG A 48 -2.92 -2.74 2.89
C ARG A 48 -4.10 -1.87 3.28
N LEU A 49 -4.12 -1.43 4.53
CA LEU A 49 -5.12 -0.50 5.04
C LEU A 49 -4.55 0.92 4.99
N LEU A 50 -5.10 1.77 4.12
CA LEU A 50 -4.57 3.12 3.88
C LEU A 50 -5.61 4.20 4.22
N PRO A 51 -5.18 5.34 4.79
CA PRO A 51 -6.06 6.49 4.92
C PRO A 51 -6.28 7.15 3.55
N TYR A 52 -7.53 7.44 3.25
CA TYR A 52 -7.95 8.17 2.06
C TYR A 52 -8.70 9.43 2.50
N PHE A 53 -8.25 10.57 2.02
CA PHE A 53 -8.70 11.88 2.43
C PHE A 53 -9.52 12.55 1.33
N GLU A 54 -10.51 13.34 1.72
CA GLU A 54 -11.35 14.09 0.76
C GLU A 54 -10.52 15.10 -0.04
N ARG A 55 -9.45 15.64 0.55
CA ARG A 55 -8.46 16.52 -0.07
C ARG A 55 -7.09 16.18 0.51
N SER A 56 -6.00 16.53 -0.18
CA SER A 56 -4.64 16.31 0.33
C SER A 56 -4.42 17.05 1.66
N PRO A 57 -4.13 16.35 2.78
CA PRO A 57 -3.68 17.00 4.01
C PRO A 57 -2.24 17.52 3.95
N GLY A 58 -1.50 17.28 2.84
CA GLY A 58 -0.17 17.82 2.60
C GLY A 58 0.84 16.72 2.26
N SER A 59 2.06 16.82 2.78
CA SER A 59 3.08 15.79 2.59
C SER A 59 2.97 14.70 3.66
N CYS A 60 1.96 13.84 3.56
CA CYS A 60 1.86 12.64 4.39
C CYS A 60 2.30 11.41 3.58
N ASP A 61 3.48 10.86 3.88
CA ASP A 61 3.94 9.64 3.23
C ASP A 61 3.28 8.40 3.88
N THR A 62 2.15 7.98 3.32
CA THR A 62 1.41 6.79 3.73
C THR A 62 1.45 5.68 2.68
N ALA A 63 2.01 5.94 1.49
CA ALA A 63 1.87 5.08 0.31
C ALA A 63 2.40 3.65 0.52
N ASP A 64 3.45 3.51 1.34
CA ASP A 64 4.06 2.22 1.65
C ASP A 64 3.70 1.64 3.02
N LYS A 65 2.74 2.24 3.72
CA LYS A 65 2.33 1.86 5.09
C LYS A 65 1.05 1.04 5.11
N GLY A 66 0.67 0.59 6.31
CA GLY A 66 -0.65 0.01 6.56
C GLY A 66 -0.78 -1.49 6.30
N LYS A 67 0.32 -2.15 5.95
CA LYS A 67 0.36 -3.61 5.88
C LYS A 67 0.23 -4.22 7.27
N SER A 68 1.00 -3.71 8.23
CA SER A 68 0.98 -4.22 9.60
C SER A 68 -0.34 -3.89 10.30
N LEU A 69 -0.95 -2.74 9.94
CA LEU A 69 -2.31 -2.38 10.39
C LEU A 69 -3.34 -3.41 9.94
N LEU A 70 -3.30 -3.83 8.68
CA LEU A 70 -4.23 -4.83 8.17
C LEU A 70 -4.02 -6.18 8.86
N GLU A 71 -2.78 -6.65 8.94
CA GLU A 71 -2.43 -7.94 9.57
C GLU A 71 -2.85 -7.99 11.06
N ASN A 72 -2.85 -6.86 11.76
CA ASN A 72 -3.20 -6.77 13.18
C ASN A 72 -4.59 -6.15 13.43
N SER A 73 -5.39 -5.92 12.38
CA SER A 73 -6.65 -5.16 12.45
C SER A 73 -7.60 -5.65 13.55
N ARG A 74 -7.84 -6.96 13.63
CA ARG A 74 -8.68 -7.57 14.67
C ARG A 74 -8.15 -7.29 16.08
N LYS A 75 -6.85 -7.46 16.31
CA LYS A 75 -6.22 -7.22 17.62
C LYS A 75 -6.31 -5.75 18.01
N LEU A 76 -6.10 -4.84 17.05
CA LEU A 76 -6.23 -3.40 17.29
C LEU A 76 -7.67 -3.00 17.63
N ASP A 77 -8.65 -3.59 16.96
CA ASP A 77 -10.07 -3.34 17.25
C ASP A 77 -10.49 -3.88 18.62
N GLU A 78 -10.05 -5.09 18.98
CA GLU A 78 -10.27 -5.65 20.32
C GLU A 78 -9.69 -4.75 21.42
N LEU A 79 -8.48 -4.23 21.20
CA LEU A 79 -7.86 -3.27 22.12
C LEU A 79 -8.61 -1.92 22.16
N ALA A 80 -9.04 -1.41 21.01
CA ALA A 80 -9.83 -0.17 20.93
C ALA A 80 -11.14 -0.31 21.72
N LEU A 81 -11.85 -1.43 21.55
CA LEU A 81 -13.05 -1.74 22.31
C LEU A 81 -12.77 -1.87 23.81
N ALA A 82 -11.68 -2.53 24.20
CA ALA A 82 -11.25 -2.63 25.60
C ALA A 82 -10.93 -1.26 26.22
N PHE A 83 -10.44 -0.30 25.42
CA PHE A 83 -10.21 1.09 25.83
C PHE A 83 -11.43 2.00 25.69
N ASN A 84 -12.59 1.45 25.32
CA ASN A 84 -13.84 2.18 25.10
C ASN A 84 -13.70 3.32 24.08
N VAL A 85 -12.86 3.12 23.06
CA VAL A 85 -12.73 4.00 21.89
C VAL A 85 -13.26 3.29 20.64
N LYS A 86 -13.59 4.07 19.60
CA LYS A 86 -14.14 3.50 18.37
C LYS A 86 -13.06 2.66 17.64
N PRO A 87 -13.34 1.42 17.24
CA PRO A 87 -12.39 0.59 16.52
C PRO A 87 -11.99 1.20 15.16
N LEU A 88 -10.78 0.89 14.69
CA LEU A 88 -10.25 1.42 13.43
C LEU A 88 -11.07 0.92 12.24
N SER A 89 -11.53 -0.34 12.26
CA SER A 89 -12.45 -0.87 11.24
C SER A 89 -13.76 -0.10 11.14
N GLY A 90 -14.19 0.59 12.20
CA GLY A 90 -15.37 1.46 12.19
C GLY A 90 -15.22 2.73 11.35
N PHE A 91 -14.03 3.00 10.82
CA PHE A 91 -13.75 4.07 9.85
C PHE A 91 -13.43 3.52 8.45
N ALA A 92 -13.57 2.21 8.24
CA ALA A 92 -13.42 1.62 6.93
C ALA A 92 -14.59 2.00 6.01
N SER A 93 -14.27 2.23 4.74
CA SER A 93 -15.23 2.44 3.67
C SER A 93 -14.92 1.51 2.50
N GLY A 94 -15.94 1.23 1.70
CA GLY A 94 -15.78 0.63 0.38
C GLY A 94 -14.87 1.44 -0.53
N ASP A 95 -14.21 0.78 -1.48
CA ASP A 95 -13.48 1.45 -2.57
C ASP A 95 -14.44 1.73 -3.72
N ASP A 96 -14.59 3.02 -4.05
CA ASP A 96 -15.46 3.49 -5.12
C ASP A 96 -15.06 2.98 -6.51
N LEU A 97 -13.78 2.67 -6.70
CA LEU A 97 -13.26 2.22 -8.00
C LEU A 97 -13.28 0.71 -8.20
N ILE A 98 -13.28 -0.09 -7.13
CA ILE A 98 -13.20 -1.55 -7.24
C ILE A 98 -14.60 -2.19 -7.23
N ALA A 99 -15.61 -1.53 -6.69
CA ALA A 99 -16.98 -2.07 -6.63
C ALA A 99 -18.10 -1.03 -6.83
N GLY A 100 -17.79 0.23 -7.15
CA GLY A 100 -18.79 1.30 -7.26
C GLY A 100 -19.45 1.64 -5.93
N GLU A 101 -18.83 1.26 -4.81
CA GLU A 101 -19.35 1.49 -3.46
C GLU A 101 -19.30 2.98 -3.11
N LYS A 102 -20.28 3.44 -2.33
CA LYS A 102 -20.30 4.84 -1.89
C LYS A 102 -19.25 5.04 -0.79
N LEU A 103 -18.33 5.96 -1.03
CA LEU A 103 -17.40 6.43 -0.01
C LEU A 103 -18.17 7.05 1.17
N VAL A 104 -17.89 6.55 2.36
CA VAL A 104 -18.37 7.12 3.61
C VAL A 104 -17.23 7.94 4.22
N TRP A 105 -17.44 9.25 4.31
CA TRP A 105 -16.47 10.18 4.88
C TRP A 105 -16.69 10.34 6.38
N PHE A 106 -15.61 10.19 7.16
CA PHE A 106 -15.59 10.32 8.61
C PHE A 106 -14.78 11.53 9.06
N ASP A 107 -15.12 12.04 10.24
CA ASP A 107 -14.29 13.03 10.95
C ASP A 107 -12.98 12.35 11.42
N PRO A 108 -11.79 12.96 11.20
CA PRO A 108 -10.51 12.42 11.66
C PRO A 108 -10.35 12.40 13.19
N GLN A 109 -11.07 13.25 13.95
CA GLN A 109 -10.86 13.38 15.41
C GLN A 109 -11.07 12.07 16.19
N PRO A 110 -12.17 11.31 16.01
CA PRO A 110 -12.36 10.04 16.73
C PRO A 110 -11.33 8.96 16.36
N ALA A 111 -10.86 8.97 15.11
CA ALA A 111 -9.83 8.03 14.65
C ALA A 111 -8.45 8.40 15.19
N LEU A 112 -8.14 9.69 15.25
CA LEU A 112 -6.91 10.21 15.86
C LEU A 112 -6.82 9.81 17.33
N ALA A 113 -7.90 10.04 18.09
CA ALA A 113 -7.98 9.64 19.49
C ALA A 113 -7.77 8.13 19.68
N THR A 114 -8.28 7.32 18.75
CA THR A 114 -8.07 5.86 18.75
C THR A 114 -6.61 5.51 18.51
N ALA A 115 -5.98 6.08 17.48
CA ALA A 115 -4.58 5.82 17.16
C ALA A 115 -3.64 6.27 18.31
N GLU A 116 -3.90 7.42 18.91
CA GLU A 116 -3.17 7.90 20.09
C GLU A 116 -3.34 6.97 21.28
N LYS A 117 -4.57 6.53 21.56
CA LYS A 117 -4.85 5.62 22.68
C LYS A 117 -4.12 4.28 22.52
N LEU A 118 -4.12 3.73 21.30
CA LEU A 118 -3.42 2.48 20.99
C LEU A 118 -1.90 2.64 21.19
N LEU A 119 -1.31 3.74 20.70
CA LEU A 119 0.13 4.02 20.84
C LEU A 119 0.57 4.30 22.28
N GLN A 120 -0.29 4.90 23.10
CA GLN A 120 0.01 5.22 24.50
C GLN A 120 -0.31 4.07 25.47
N SER A 121 -0.96 3.00 24.99
CA SER A 121 -1.34 1.87 25.83
C SER A 121 -0.13 1.03 26.24
N GLU A 122 -0.22 0.36 27.39
CA GLU A 122 0.80 -0.60 27.82
C GLU A 122 0.99 -1.74 26.80
N ALA A 123 -0.08 -2.10 26.07
CA ALA A 123 -0.04 -3.11 25.00
C ALA A 123 0.86 -2.71 23.83
N ALA A 124 1.16 -1.41 23.64
CA ALA A 124 2.06 -0.94 22.60
C ALA A 124 3.50 -1.43 22.77
N LYS A 125 3.90 -1.81 24.00
CA LYS A 125 5.23 -2.37 24.29
C LYS A 125 5.45 -3.73 23.62
N ASP A 126 4.36 -4.46 23.38
CA ASP A 126 4.37 -5.78 22.75
C ASP A 126 4.13 -5.72 21.24
N PHE A 127 4.02 -4.52 20.65
CA PHE A 127 3.82 -4.37 19.22
C PHE A 127 5.15 -4.50 18.48
N ALA A 128 5.09 -5.12 17.30
CA ALA A 128 6.21 -5.14 16.38
C ALA A 128 6.57 -3.69 15.95
N PRO A 129 7.85 -3.37 15.73
CA PRO A 129 8.28 -2.04 15.31
C PRO A 129 7.55 -1.51 14.06
N GLU A 130 7.23 -2.40 13.12
CA GLU A 130 6.52 -2.07 11.89
C GLU A 130 5.07 -1.64 12.15
N LEU A 131 4.41 -2.25 13.14
CA LEU A 131 3.06 -1.87 13.55
C LEU A 131 3.05 -0.51 14.25
N ILE A 132 4.04 -0.25 15.10
CA ILE A 132 4.21 1.06 15.76
C ILE A 132 4.45 2.14 14.70
N ALA A 133 5.32 1.87 13.72
CA ALA A 133 5.61 2.81 12.64
C ALA A 133 4.36 3.10 11.78
N ASP A 134 3.57 2.07 11.44
CA ASP A 134 2.33 2.25 10.68
C ASP A 134 1.29 3.06 11.50
N LEU A 135 1.10 2.75 12.78
CA LEU A 135 0.19 3.50 13.66
C LEU A 135 0.62 4.96 13.85
N ALA A 136 1.92 5.22 14.01
CA ALA A 136 2.46 6.56 14.14
C ALA A 136 2.29 7.37 12.84
N SER A 137 2.50 6.75 11.67
CA SER A 137 2.22 7.36 10.37
C SER A 137 0.73 7.70 10.22
N LEU A 138 -0.16 6.75 10.55
CA LEU A 138 -1.61 6.97 10.53
C LEU A 138 -2.01 8.13 11.46
N ARG A 139 -1.51 8.15 12.70
CA ARG A 139 -1.75 9.25 13.65
C ARG A 139 -1.34 10.60 13.07
N ASN A 140 -0.13 10.69 12.50
CA ASN A 140 0.37 11.94 11.94
C ASN A 140 -0.51 12.42 10.76
N ALA A 141 -0.92 11.50 9.89
CA ALA A 141 -1.80 11.83 8.76
C ALA A 141 -3.20 12.29 9.24
N LEU A 142 -3.76 11.62 10.24
CA LEU A 142 -5.02 12.02 10.87
C LEU A 142 -4.91 13.37 11.59
N GLN A 143 -3.77 13.65 12.22
CA GLN A 143 -3.51 14.93 12.86
C GLN A 143 -3.46 16.08 11.84
N ALA A 144 -2.80 15.87 10.70
CA ALA A 144 -2.77 16.84 9.60
C ALA A 144 -4.17 17.07 9.01
N ALA A 145 -4.94 16.00 8.80
CA ALA A 145 -6.31 16.07 8.34
C ALA A 145 -7.23 16.78 9.34
N ALA A 146 -7.08 16.51 10.63
CA ALA A 146 -7.84 17.16 11.70
C ALA A 146 -7.52 18.66 11.79
N ALA A 147 -6.25 19.05 11.69
CA ALA A 147 -5.84 20.46 11.67
C ALA A 147 -6.45 21.23 10.49
N SER A 148 -6.65 20.54 9.36
CA SER A 148 -7.20 21.10 8.12
C SER A 148 -8.71 20.88 7.96
N GLN A 149 -9.36 20.26 8.96
CA GLN A 149 -10.78 19.86 8.93
C GLN A 149 -11.15 19.02 7.69
N ILE A 150 -10.25 18.16 7.25
CA ILE A 150 -10.42 17.27 6.09
C ILE A 150 -11.00 15.94 6.58
N ARG A 151 -12.09 15.51 5.94
CA ARG A 151 -12.69 14.20 6.21
C ARG A 151 -11.87 13.09 5.57
N PHE A 152 -11.97 11.89 6.15
CA PHE A 152 -11.20 10.74 5.71
C PHE A 152 -12.01 9.45 5.78
N CYS A 153 -11.49 8.39 5.18
CA CYS A 153 -11.89 7.02 5.44
C CYS A 153 -10.69 6.09 5.33
N LEU A 154 -10.81 4.87 5.84
CA LEU A 154 -9.81 3.82 5.63
C LEU A 154 -10.24 2.95 4.45
N LEU A 155 -9.35 2.78 3.48
CA LEU A 155 -9.57 1.91 2.33
C LEU A 155 -8.66 0.69 2.42
N LEU A 156 -9.23 -0.47 2.08
CA LEU A 156 -8.47 -1.68 1.84
C LEU A 156 -8.00 -1.66 0.39
N ARG A 157 -6.68 -1.61 0.19
CA ARG A 157 -6.10 -1.51 -1.15
C ARG A 157 -5.18 -2.68 -1.44
N GLU A 158 -5.36 -3.31 -2.59
CA GLU A 158 -4.39 -4.25 -3.17
C GLU A 158 -3.48 -3.48 -4.13
N GLY A 159 -2.17 -3.77 -4.12
CA GLY A 159 -1.23 -3.12 -5.04
C GLY A 159 -0.20 -2.20 -4.37
N SER A 160 0.79 -1.77 -5.17
CA SER A 160 1.86 -0.89 -4.72
C SER A 160 1.96 0.46 -5.42
N ALA A 161 1.16 0.71 -6.44
CA ALA A 161 1.16 2.00 -7.12
C ALA A 161 -0.24 2.33 -7.64
N MET A 162 -0.60 3.62 -7.58
CA MET A 162 -1.75 4.14 -8.30
C MET A 162 -1.37 4.32 -9.77
N SER A 163 -2.19 3.81 -10.68
CA SER A 163 -2.03 4.15 -12.10
C SER A 163 -2.41 5.63 -12.32
N GLY A 164 -1.82 6.30 -13.31
CA GLY A 164 -2.20 7.68 -13.63
C GLY A 164 -3.69 7.84 -13.94
N ALA A 165 -4.29 6.85 -14.59
CA ALA A 165 -5.73 6.82 -14.84
C ALA A 165 -6.57 6.71 -13.56
N GLU A 166 -6.10 5.96 -12.57
CA GLU A 166 -6.73 5.87 -11.26
C GLU A 166 -6.59 7.20 -10.49
N MET A 167 -5.43 7.87 -10.58
CA MET A 167 -5.22 9.20 -9.99
C MET A 167 -6.19 10.26 -10.52
N GLU A 168 -6.45 10.24 -11.83
CA GLU A 168 -7.37 11.21 -12.46
C GLU A 168 -8.84 10.97 -12.12
N GLN A 169 -9.22 9.72 -11.84
CA GLN A 169 -10.61 9.35 -11.52
C GLN A 169 -10.97 9.56 -10.04
N ARG A 170 -9.98 9.48 -9.14
CA ARG A 170 -10.22 9.64 -7.71
C ARG A 170 -10.51 11.10 -7.35
N LYS A 171 -11.49 11.30 -6.48
CA LYS A 171 -11.88 12.63 -5.96
C LYS A 171 -11.03 13.09 -4.76
N GLY A 172 -10.33 12.15 -4.11
CA GLY A 172 -9.55 12.38 -2.89
C GLY A 172 -8.07 12.02 -3.04
N SER A 173 -7.34 12.04 -1.93
CA SER A 173 -5.88 11.83 -1.89
C SER A 173 -5.48 10.83 -0.81
N PHE A 174 -4.42 10.06 -1.06
CA PHE A 174 -3.76 9.22 -0.05
C PHE A 174 -2.62 9.96 0.68
N SER A 175 -2.26 11.16 0.21
CA SER A 175 -1.19 12.03 0.73
C SER A 175 -1.69 13.42 1.03
#